data_AF-H1XYU4-F1
#
_entry.id   AF-H1XYU4-F1
#
_cell.length_a   1.000
_cell.length_b   1.000
_cell.length_c   1.000
_cell.angle_alpha   90.00
_cell.angle_beta   90.00
_cell.angle_gamma   90.00
#
_symmetry.space_group_name_H-M   'P 1'
#
loop_
_entity.id
_entity.type
_entity.pdbx_description
1 polymer ?
#
loop_
_entity_poly.entity_id
_entity_poly.type
_entity_poly.pdbx_seq_one_letter_code
_entity_poly.pdbx_strand_id
1 'polypeptide(L)'
;MNVKIWLILFFCLTGVRAQKNSFLIVEKPESLKLLNVYRQEMDESEKRQLGRFVPMRLGQVTTFADGVTQAYRVNILNRLLYLLIDSEGQPVNLANAGFSRWEYGVRVLQDTVEIQPGYDLQLLNPKTHKPMASLQAGQLLVRIFSKRNVYYVALLSDPPRYGQLKRPPAGAWKKIRPEVVQKNRTFSKMLQEVRFVMQAKNEVYKKLYLFFRPEKSSEILPQWKVTAEGEVIKLTFNRPELLEKWPKSAHLLFREIKAMAERNGFKVQKKNAFNWHIGKWSQP
;
A
#
# COMPACT_ATOMS: atom_id res chain seq x y z
N MET A 1 65.54 5.55 31.73
CA MET A 1 64.42 6.51 31.59
C MET A 1 64.48 7.07 30.18
N ASN A 2 63.39 6.91 29.40
CA ASN A 2 63.07 7.45 28.06
C ASN A 2 62.51 6.37 27.13
N VAL A 3 61.20 6.19 27.27
CA VAL A 3 60.33 5.38 26.41
C VAL A 3 60.18 6.11 25.07
N LYS A 4 60.73 5.54 23.99
CA LYS A 4 60.43 5.97 22.63
C LYS A 4 59.03 5.46 22.26
N ILE A 5 58.07 6.36 22.30
CA ILE A 5 56.68 6.11 21.90
C ILE A 5 56.63 5.90 20.39
N TRP A 6 56.21 4.70 19.99
CA TRP A 6 55.82 4.35 18.64
C TRP A 6 54.51 5.06 18.28
N LEU A 7 54.56 5.97 17.30
CA LEU A 7 53.37 6.55 16.70
C LEU A 7 52.81 5.56 15.67
N ILE A 8 51.92 4.68 16.12
CA ILE A 8 51.07 3.88 15.24
C ILE A 8 49.96 4.80 14.72
N LEU A 9 50.13 5.29 13.50
CA LEU A 9 49.08 5.97 12.75
C LEU A 9 48.08 4.90 12.30
N PHE A 10 47.03 4.69 13.10
CA PHE A 10 45.92 3.81 12.75
C PHE A 10 45.02 4.54 11.75
N PHE A 11 44.97 4.00 10.53
CA PHE A 11 44.06 4.37 9.46
C PHE A 11 42.59 4.39 9.95
N CYS A 12 41.97 5.56 10.00
CA CYS A 12 40.51 5.69 10.03
C CYS A 12 40.00 5.91 8.60
N LEU A 13 40.15 4.90 7.73
CA LEU A 13 39.29 4.77 6.56
C LEU A 13 37.93 4.30 7.04
N THR A 14 37.05 5.23 7.43
CA THR A 14 35.62 4.96 7.60
C THR A 14 34.98 4.78 6.22
N GLY A 15 35.36 3.72 5.52
CA GLY A 15 34.53 3.19 4.46
C GLY A 15 33.22 2.74 5.10
N VAL A 16 32.11 3.40 4.76
CA VAL A 16 30.76 2.92 5.08
C VAL A 16 30.58 1.61 4.33
N ARG A 17 31.10 0.53 4.92
CA ARG A 17 30.91 -0.83 4.45
C ARG A 17 29.41 -1.05 4.56
N ALA A 18 28.71 -1.11 3.43
CA ALA A 18 27.28 -1.39 3.38
C ALA A 18 27.00 -2.67 4.18
N GLN A 19 26.60 -2.50 5.44
CA GLN A 19 26.36 -3.63 6.33
C GLN A 19 25.20 -4.41 5.74
N LYS A 20 25.39 -5.72 5.56
CA LYS A 20 24.37 -6.61 5.01
C LYS A 20 23.08 -6.44 5.82
N ASN A 21 21.95 -6.29 5.13
CA ASN A 21 20.63 -6.02 5.73
C ASN A 21 20.57 -4.70 6.51
N SER A 22 20.74 -3.59 5.80
CA SER A 22 20.55 -2.24 6.33
C SER A 22 19.29 -1.59 5.76
N PHE A 23 18.63 -0.77 6.57
CA PHE A 23 17.50 0.06 6.15
C PHE A 23 17.74 1.52 6.52
N LEU A 24 17.28 2.41 5.66
CA LEU A 24 17.08 3.81 5.99
C LEU A 24 15.58 4.05 6.11
N ILE A 25 15.13 4.48 7.29
CA ILE A 25 13.73 4.85 7.54
C ILE A 25 13.61 6.36 7.38
N VAL A 26 12.64 6.84 6.59
CA VAL A 26 12.49 8.27 6.29
C VAL A 26 11.03 8.70 6.41
N GLU A 27 10.77 9.77 7.16
CA GLU A 27 9.42 10.29 7.38
C GLU A 27 8.78 10.83 6.11
N LYS A 28 9.51 11.63 5.33
CA LYS A 28 9.05 12.29 4.09
C LYS A 28 9.91 11.88 2.89
N PRO A 29 9.67 10.72 2.26
CA PRO A 29 10.45 10.27 1.11
C PRO A 29 10.38 11.23 -0.09
N GLU A 30 9.35 12.06 -0.18
CA GLU A 30 9.16 13.06 -1.25
C GLU A 30 10.29 14.10 -1.32
N SER A 31 10.89 14.41 -0.17
CA SER A 31 12.02 15.35 -0.08
C SER A 31 13.31 14.81 -0.70
N LEU A 32 13.43 13.49 -0.86
CA LEU A 32 14.64 12.84 -1.37
C LEU A 32 14.67 12.83 -2.89
N LYS A 33 15.88 12.77 -3.44
CA LYS A 33 16.09 12.48 -4.87
C LYS A 33 16.04 10.98 -5.11
N LEU A 34 14.83 10.50 -5.47
CA LEU A 34 14.56 9.11 -5.81
C LEU A 34 14.36 8.97 -7.32
N LEU A 35 14.98 7.94 -7.89
CA LEU A 35 14.80 7.56 -9.28
C LEU A 35 14.06 6.22 -9.38
N ASN A 36 13.24 6.09 -10.41
CA ASN A 36 12.56 4.85 -10.75
C ASN A 36 13.52 3.80 -11.33
N VAL A 37 13.01 2.63 -11.70
CA VAL A 37 13.82 1.54 -12.28
C VAL A 37 14.52 1.93 -13.59
N TYR A 38 13.96 2.90 -14.32
CA TYR A 38 14.51 3.45 -15.56
C TYR A 38 15.47 4.63 -15.31
N ARG A 39 15.83 4.90 -14.06
CA ARG A 39 16.75 5.97 -13.64
C ARG A 39 16.23 7.38 -13.97
N GLN A 40 14.93 7.55 -14.06
CA GLN A 40 14.28 8.85 -14.18
C GLN A 40 13.84 9.32 -12.79
N GLU A 41 13.93 10.62 -12.55
CA GLU A 41 13.44 11.20 -11.28
C GLU A 41 11.95 10.93 -11.14
N MET A 42 11.57 10.40 -9.97
CA MET A 42 10.17 10.15 -9.66
C MET A 42 9.45 11.49 -9.50
N ASP A 43 8.22 11.57 -10.00
CA ASP A 43 7.41 12.75 -9.78
C ASP A 43 6.86 12.81 -8.33
N GLU A 44 6.35 13.98 -7.93
CA GLU A 44 5.78 14.19 -6.60
C GLU A 44 4.61 13.26 -6.29
N SER A 45 3.81 12.90 -7.28
CA SER A 45 2.65 12.02 -7.11
C SER A 45 3.09 10.58 -6.82
N GLU A 46 4.12 10.09 -7.52
CA GLU A 46 4.72 8.77 -7.30
C GLU A 46 5.41 8.71 -5.93
N LYS A 47 6.12 9.77 -5.53
CA LYS A 47 6.76 9.82 -4.21
C LYS A 47 5.72 9.84 -3.08
N ARG A 48 4.60 10.57 -3.25
CA ARG A 48 3.50 10.56 -2.26
C ARG A 48 2.87 9.19 -2.07
N GLN A 49 2.81 8.37 -3.11
CA GLN A 49 2.33 6.97 -3.02
C GLN A 49 3.22 6.09 -2.15
N LEU A 50 4.47 6.48 -1.88
CA LEU A 50 5.36 5.73 -0.99
C LEU A 50 4.90 5.81 0.47
N GLY A 51 4.12 6.83 0.86
CA GLY A 51 3.65 7.03 2.23
C GLY A 51 4.69 7.70 3.15
N ARG A 52 4.42 7.71 4.46
CA ARG A 52 5.31 8.29 5.48
C ARG A 52 6.02 7.21 6.28
N PHE A 53 7.22 7.54 6.77
CA PHE A 53 8.10 6.62 7.51
C PHE A 53 8.51 5.39 6.68
N VAL A 54 8.92 5.64 5.45
CA VAL A 54 9.23 4.58 4.49
C VAL A 54 10.55 3.91 4.85
N PRO A 55 10.58 2.57 5.00
CA PRO A 55 11.80 1.81 5.20
C PRO A 55 12.39 1.42 3.84
N MET A 56 13.53 2.01 3.51
CA MET A 56 14.28 1.73 2.29
C MET A 56 15.35 0.69 2.58
N ARG A 57 15.21 -0.52 2.04
CA ARG A 57 16.27 -1.54 2.15
C ARG A 57 17.43 -1.11 1.28
N LEU A 58 18.59 -0.92 1.88
CA LEU A 58 19.79 -0.48 1.18
C LEU A 58 20.52 -1.66 0.56
N GLY A 59 20.79 -1.55 -0.72
CA GLY A 59 21.65 -2.43 -1.49
C GLY A 59 23.04 -1.81 -1.68
N GLN A 60 23.73 -2.26 -2.73
CA GLN A 60 25.01 -1.70 -3.13
C GLN A 60 24.85 -0.29 -3.68
N VAL A 61 25.89 0.52 -3.49
CA VAL A 61 26.06 1.78 -4.23
C VAL A 61 26.37 1.43 -5.68
N THR A 62 25.74 2.15 -6.60
CA THR A 62 26.02 2.08 -8.03
C THR A 62 26.42 3.47 -8.52
N THR A 63 27.36 3.51 -9.46
CA THR A 63 27.64 4.70 -10.26
C THR A 63 26.88 4.60 -11.58
N PHE A 64 26.34 5.70 -12.07
CA PHE A 64 25.65 5.74 -13.36
C PHE A 64 26.61 5.94 -14.53
N ALA A 65 26.06 5.95 -15.74
CA ALA A 65 26.83 5.99 -16.99
C ALA A 65 27.62 7.29 -17.17
N ASP A 66 27.27 8.35 -16.45
CA ASP A 66 28.02 9.60 -16.40
C ASP A 66 29.32 9.51 -15.59
N GLY A 67 29.57 8.37 -14.90
CA GLY A 67 30.77 8.12 -14.11
C GLY A 67 30.85 8.91 -12.80
N VAL A 68 29.89 9.79 -12.52
CA VAL A 68 29.91 10.71 -11.38
C VAL A 68 28.70 10.50 -10.48
N THR A 69 27.51 10.32 -11.05
CA THR A 69 26.29 10.20 -10.23
C THR A 69 26.28 8.86 -9.53
N GLN A 70 26.22 8.90 -8.20
CA GLN A 70 26.14 7.72 -7.35
C GLN A 70 24.76 7.61 -6.70
N ALA A 71 24.33 6.37 -6.48
CA ALA A 71 23.07 6.09 -5.80
C ALA A 71 23.11 4.78 -5.02
N TYR A 72 22.40 4.72 -3.90
CA TYR A 72 22.03 3.44 -3.30
C TYR A 72 20.97 2.77 -4.18
N ARG A 73 21.19 1.50 -4.51
CA ARG A 73 20.11 0.63 -5.00
C ARG A 73 19.18 0.32 -3.83
N VAL A 74 17.95 0.81 -3.83
CA VAL A 74 17.02 0.63 -2.70
C VAL A 74 15.79 -0.20 -3.07
N ASN A 75 15.28 -0.96 -2.11
CA ASN A 75 14.03 -1.70 -2.27
C ASN A 75 12.99 -1.23 -1.24
N ILE A 76 11.82 -0.84 -1.73
CA ILE A 76 10.65 -0.41 -0.95
C ILE A 76 9.47 -1.30 -1.35
N LEU A 77 8.99 -2.17 -0.44
CA LEU A 77 7.87 -3.09 -0.70
C LEU A 77 7.98 -3.86 -2.04
N ASN A 78 9.17 -4.40 -2.34
CA ASN A 78 9.52 -5.11 -3.58
C ASN A 78 9.60 -4.22 -4.85
N ARG A 79 9.58 -2.90 -4.71
CA ARG A 79 9.92 -1.96 -5.78
C ARG A 79 11.39 -1.58 -5.71
N LEU A 80 12.10 -1.83 -6.79
CA LEU A 80 13.48 -1.38 -6.97
C LEU A 80 13.49 0.08 -7.39
N LEU A 81 14.21 0.91 -6.63
CA LEU A 81 14.44 2.33 -6.90
C LEU A 81 15.93 2.66 -6.70
N TYR A 82 16.32 3.88 -7.04
CA TYR A 82 17.67 4.40 -6.77
C TYR A 82 17.56 5.67 -5.92
N LEU A 83 18.29 5.71 -4.82
CA LEU A 83 18.37 6.88 -3.95
C LEU A 83 19.69 7.58 -4.20
N LEU A 84 19.66 8.78 -4.79
CA LEU A 84 20.88 9.54 -5.09
C LEU A 84 21.62 9.90 -3.80
N ILE A 85 22.95 9.86 -3.88
CA ILE A 85 23.84 10.25 -2.79
C ILE A 85 24.79 11.37 -3.22
N ASP A 86 25.22 12.16 -2.26
CA ASP A 86 26.25 13.18 -2.44
C ASP A 86 27.66 12.59 -2.34
N SER A 87 28.68 13.46 -2.45
CA SER A 87 30.09 13.09 -2.37
C SER A 87 30.50 12.51 -1.01
N GLU A 88 29.70 12.73 0.04
CA GLU A 88 29.91 12.18 1.38
C GLU A 88 29.20 10.82 1.57
N GLY A 89 28.51 10.34 0.53
CA GLY A 89 27.74 9.10 0.54
C GLY A 89 26.41 9.20 1.29
N GLN A 90 25.95 10.43 1.59
CA GLN A 90 24.67 10.67 2.22
C GLN A 90 23.55 10.84 1.18
N PRO A 91 22.32 10.38 1.47
CA PRO A 91 21.19 10.63 0.61
C PRO A 91 20.97 12.13 0.38
N VAL A 92 20.84 12.52 -0.89
CA VAL A 92 20.59 13.91 -1.26
C VAL A 92 19.28 14.39 -0.63
N ASN A 93 19.32 15.57 0.00
CA ASN A 93 18.21 16.20 0.73
C ASN A 93 17.71 15.46 1.98
N LEU A 94 18.51 14.57 2.59
CA LEU A 94 18.09 13.85 3.80
C LEU A 94 17.66 14.76 4.95
N ALA A 95 18.28 15.94 5.10
CA ALA A 95 17.94 16.92 6.12
C ALA A 95 16.49 17.43 6.03
N ASN A 96 15.92 17.47 4.82
CA ASN A 96 14.55 17.93 4.58
C ASN A 96 13.51 16.81 4.80
N ALA A 97 13.97 15.58 5.02
CA ALA A 97 13.13 14.40 5.09
C ALA A 97 12.44 14.17 6.43
N GLY A 98 12.59 15.11 7.37
CA GLY A 98 12.04 15.04 8.71
C GLY A 98 12.79 14.00 9.55
N PHE A 99 12.09 13.09 10.20
CA PHE A 99 12.74 11.98 10.88
C PHE A 99 13.42 11.04 9.89
N SER A 100 14.72 10.78 10.11
CA SER A 100 15.47 9.74 9.43
C SER A 100 16.19 8.86 10.45
N ARG A 101 16.28 7.55 10.18
CA ARG A 101 17.02 6.63 11.03
C ARG A 101 17.61 5.48 10.22
N TRP A 102 18.90 5.24 10.46
CA TRP A 102 19.60 4.08 9.92
C TRP A 102 19.43 2.87 10.84
N GLU A 103 19.08 1.73 10.25
CA GLU A 103 18.88 0.47 10.93
C GLU A 103 19.80 -0.59 10.33
N TYR A 104 20.84 -0.92 11.08
CA TYR A 104 21.82 -1.93 10.70
C TYR A 104 21.55 -3.28 11.36
N GLY A 105 22.03 -4.35 10.71
CA GLY A 105 22.04 -5.71 11.25
C GLY A 105 20.66 -6.29 11.53
N VAL A 106 19.66 -5.92 10.72
CA VAL A 106 18.28 -6.37 10.95
C VAL A 106 18.00 -7.74 10.34
N ARG A 107 17.04 -8.47 10.90
CA ARG A 107 16.51 -9.68 10.28
C ARG A 107 15.45 -9.30 9.26
N VAL A 108 15.76 -9.44 7.99
CA VAL A 108 14.79 -9.21 6.90
C VAL A 108 13.74 -10.33 6.90
N LEU A 109 12.47 -9.96 6.73
CA LEU A 109 11.34 -10.90 6.72
C LEU A 109 10.61 -10.86 5.38
N GLN A 110 10.16 -9.67 4.97
CA GLN A 110 9.41 -9.42 3.73
C GLN A 110 8.27 -10.41 3.48
N ASP A 111 7.52 -10.76 4.52
CA ASP A 111 6.36 -11.64 4.40
C ASP A 111 5.07 -10.98 4.88
N THR A 112 3.96 -11.41 4.30
CA THR A 112 2.64 -10.95 4.69
C THR A 112 2.09 -11.86 5.78
N VAL A 113 1.47 -11.27 6.78
CA VAL A 113 0.78 -11.99 7.85
C VAL A 113 -0.60 -11.39 8.07
N GLU A 114 -1.49 -12.21 8.60
CA GLU A 114 -2.85 -11.85 9.01
C GLU A 114 -2.94 -11.91 10.53
N ILE A 115 -3.50 -10.87 11.14
CA ILE A 115 -3.70 -10.79 12.59
C ILE A 115 -4.80 -11.76 13.00
N GLN A 116 -4.53 -12.59 14.00
CA GLN A 116 -5.52 -13.54 14.52
C GLN A 116 -6.44 -12.86 15.54
N PRO A 117 -7.69 -13.36 15.71
CA PRO A 117 -8.59 -12.89 16.76
C PRO A 117 -8.00 -13.03 18.17
N GLY A 118 -8.46 -12.19 19.10
CA GLY A 118 -8.06 -12.24 20.51
C GLY A 118 -6.76 -11.51 20.87
N TYR A 119 -6.22 -10.71 19.95
CA TYR A 119 -4.99 -9.94 20.18
C TYR A 119 -5.18 -8.46 19.84
N ASP A 120 -4.89 -7.60 20.82
CA ASP A 120 -4.87 -6.15 20.63
C ASP A 120 -3.46 -5.69 20.29
N LEU A 121 -3.21 -5.52 18.99
CA LEU A 121 -1.93 -5.07 18.47
C LEU A 121 -1.99 -3.59 18.11
N GLN A 122 -0.94 -2.84 18.42
CA GLN A 122 -0.88 -1.39 18.13
C GLN A 122 0.27 -1.08 17.19
N LEU A 123 -0.04 -0.38 16.10
CA LEU A 123 0.98 0.21 15.24
C LEU A 123 1.52 1.47 15.90
N LEU A 124 2.81 1.51 16.17
CA LEU A 124 3.50 2.59 16.85
C LEU A 124 4.22 3.50 15.84
N ASN A 125 4.21 4.80 16.15
CA ASN A 125 4.96 5.79 15.40
C ASN A 125 6.47 5.57 15.52
N PRO A 126 7.23 5.48 14.42
CA PRO A 126 8.67 5.23 14.48
C PRO A 126 9.51 6.31 15.18
N LYS A 127 9.00 7.56 15.19
CA LYS A 127 9.64 8.74 15.80
C LYS A 127 9.24 8.91 17.27
N THR A 128 7.95 8.80 17.58
CA THR A 128 7.43 9.11 18.93
C THR A 128 7.15 7.87 19.78
N HIS A 129 7.17 6.68 19.19
CA HIS A 129 6.78 5.39 19.80
C HIS A 129 5.36 5.35 20.37
N LYS A 130 4.53 6.36 20.07
CA LYS A 130 3.13 6.42 20.47
C LYS A 130 2.23 5.64 19.52
N PRO A 131 1.09 5.10 19.99
CA PRO A 131 0.13 4.42 19.13
C PRO A 131 -0.40 5.33 18.02
N MET A 132 -0.43 4.83 16.79
CA MET A 132 -0.99 5.50 15.60
C MET A 132 -2.26 4.83 15.08
N ALA A 133 -2.41 3.53 15.35
CA ALA A 133 -3.58 2.75 14.97
C ALA A 133 -3.66 1.50 15.84
N SER A 134 -4.89 1.12 16.18
CA SER A 134 -5.18 -0.24 16.63
C SER A 134 -5.28 -1.16 15.40
N LEU A 135 -4.66 -2.33 15.47
CA LEU A 135 -4.69 -3.33 14.42
C LEU A 135 -5.73 -4.38 14.76
N GLN A 136 -6.62 -4.64 13.82
CA GLN A 136 -7.80 -5.50 14.05
C GLN A 136 -7.56 -6.92 13.54
N ALA A 137 -8.31 -7.88 14.11
CA ALA A 137 -8.32 -9.26 13.61
C ALA A 137 -8.69 -9.31 12.12
N GLY A 138 -8.05 -10.22 11.37
CA GLY A 138 -8.21 -10.35 9.92
C GLY A 138 -7.44 -9.31 9.10
N GLN A 139 -6.81 -8.32 9.73
CA GLN A 139 -6.03 -7.31 9.02
C GLN A 139 -4.71 -7.90 8.50
N LEU A 140 -4.37 -7.57 7.25
CA LEU A 140 -3.11 -7.97 6.62
C LEU A 140 -2.03 -6.91 6.82
N LEU A 141 -0.83 -7.37 7.15
CA LEU A 141 0.36 -6.54 7.25
C LEU A 141 1.57 -7.23 6.64
N VAL A 142 2.48 -6.45 6.08
CA VAL A 142 3.78 -6.92 5.61
C VAL A 142 4.80 -6.68 6.72
N ARG A 143 5.44 -7.74 7.20
CA ARG A 143 6.60 -7.63 8.09
C ARG A 143 7.83 -7.40 7.23
N ILE A 144 8.49 -6.28 7.42
CA ILE A 144 9.60 -5.85 6.55
C ILE A 144 10.91 -6.38 7.14
N PHE A 145 11.17 -6.04 8.40
CA PHE A 145 12.29 -6.58 9.17
C PHE A 145 11.94 -6.65 10.66
N SER A 146 12.76 -7.37 11.42
CA SER A 146 12.76 -7.32 12.88
C SER A 146 14.13 -6.94 13.43
N LYS A 147 14.10 -6.24 14.56
CA LYS A 147 15.28 -5.91 15.36
C LYS A 147 14.90 -5.97 16.83
N ARG A 148 15.61 -6.80 17.60
CA ARG A 148 15.29 -7.08 19.02
C ARG A 148 13.81 -7.50 19.17
N ASN A 149 13.05 -6.81 20.01
CA ASN A 149 11.64 -7.10 20.30
C ASN A 149 10.66 -6.24 19.50
N VAL A 150 11.07 -5.74 18.34
CA VAL A 150 10.24 -4.89 17.48
C VAL A 150 10.26 -5.39 16.04
N TYR A 151 9.10 -5.41 15.41
CA TYR A 151 8.92 -5.57 13.98
C TYR A 151 8.67 -4.21 13.35
N TYR A 152 9.28 -3.97 12.20
CA TYR A 152 8.89 -2.87 11.33
C TYR A 152 7.93 -3.43 10.28
N VAL A 153 6.74 -2.83 10.18
CA VAL A 153 5.63 -3.38 9.41
C VAL A 153 5.02 -2.31 8.49
N ALA A 154 4.39 -2.77 7.41
CA ALA A 154 3.55 -1.95 6.55
C ALA A 154 2.12 -2.49 6.54
N LEU A 155 1.15 -1.61 6.73
CA LEU A 155 -0.24 -1.86 6.39
C LEU A 155 -0.44 -1.63 4.89
N LEU A 156 -1.12 -2.58 4.24
CA LEU A 156 -1.45 -2.55 2.82
C LEU A 156 -2.61 -1.59 2.51
N SER A 157 -2.51 -0.33 2.95
CA SER A 157 -3.37 0.78 2.55
C SER A 157 -2.79 1.48 1.31
N ASP A 158 -3.57 2.40 0.72
CA ASP A 158 -3.11 3.27 -0.36
C ASP A 158 -3.21 4.74 0.06
N PRO A 159 -2.10 5.43 0.39
CA PRO A 159 -0.71 4.93 0.41
C PRO A 159 -0.45 3.98 1.59
N PRO A 160 0.64 3.18 1.56
CA PRO A 160 0.99 2.28 2.66
C PRO A 160 1.30 3.05 3.95
N ARG A 161 0.87 2.50 5.09
CA ARG A 161 1.18 3.04 6.42
C ARG A 161 2.25 2.20 7.09
N TYR A 162 3.37 2.82 7.44
CA TYR A 162 4.48 2.14 8.09
C TYR A 162 4.54 2.47 9.58
N GLY A 163 5.05 1.52 10.35
CA GLY A 163 5.23 1.71 11.77
C GLY A 163 5.98 0.58 12.43
N GLN A 164 6.16 0.75 13.73
CA GLN A 164 6.72 -0.28 14.60
C GLN A 164 5.62 -1.07 15.26
N LEU A 165 5.89 -2.33 15.52
CA LEU A 165 5.01 -3.20 16.28
C LEU A 165 5.87 -3.94 17.30
N LYS A 166 5.51 -3.86 18.58
CA LYS A 166 6.16 -4.69 19.61
C LYS A 166 5.94 -6.15 19.27
N ARG A 167 6.94 -6.99 19.53
CA ARG A 167 6.86 -8.42 19.27
C ARG A 167 5.62 -9.00 19.95
N PRO A 168 4.63 -9.48 19.19
CA PRO A 168 3.42 -9.99 19.78
C PRO A 168 3.64 -11.41 20.33
N PRO A 169 2.72 -11.91 21.17
CA PRO A 169 2.73 -13.30 21.59
C PRO A 169 2.74 -14.27 20.40
N ALA A 170 3.24 -15.49 20.64
CA ALA A 170 3.10 -16.56 19.65
C ALA A 170 1.61 -16.79 19.34
N GLY A 171 1.28 -16.98 18.07
CA GLY A 171 -0.11 -17.16 17.62
C GLY A 171 -0.84 -15.87 17.24
N ALA A 172 -0.33 -14.69 17.57
CA ALA A 172 -1.00 -13.41 17.25
C ALA A 172 -1.16 -13.11 15.75
N TRP A 173 -0.46 -13.86 14.90
CA TRP A 173 -0.57 -13.75 13.46
C TRP A 173 -0.30 -15.07 12.76
N LYS A 174 -0.77 -15.15 11.52
CA LYS A 174 -0.52 -16.28 10.62
C LYS A 174 0.12 -15.78 9.33
N LYS A 175 1.18 -16.46 8.87
CA LYS A 175 1.81 -16.13 7.59
C LYS A 175 0.87 -16.46 6.44
N ILE A 176 0.70 -15.49 5.55
CA ILE A 176 -0.13 -15.60 4.35
C ILE A 176 0.78 -15.83 3.15
N ARG A 177 0.37 -16.76 2.29
CA ARG A 177 1.12 -17.06 1.06
C ARG A 177 0.94 -15.92 0.05
N PRO A 178 1.97 -15.55 -0.73
CA PRO A 178 1.91 -14.41 -1.65
C PRO A 178 0.72 -14.40 -2.61
N GLU A 179 0.27 -15.58 -3.05
CA GLU A 179 -0.84 -15.74 -3.99
C GLU A 179 -2.17 -15.23 -3.42
N VAL A 180 -2.37 -15.44 -2.11
CA VAL A 180 -3.56 -14.98 -1.36
C VAL A 180 -3.53 -13.46 -1.21
N VAL A 181 -2.35 -12.88 -0.99
CA VAL A 181 -2.17 -11.42 -0.85
C VAL A 181 -2.50 -10.70 -2.15
N GLN A 182 -2.00 -11.22 -3.28
CA GLN A 182 -2.29 -10.66 -4.59
C GLN A 182 -3.78 -10.72 -4.90
N LYS A 183 -4.44 -11.84 -4.59
CA LYS A 183 -5.88 -12.02 -4.75
C LYS A 183 -6.69 -10.97 -3.95
N ASN A 184 -6.33 -10.76 -2.68
CA ASN A 184 -6.98 -9.77 -1.83
C ASN A 184 -6.77 -8.33 -2.33
N ARG A 185 -5.56 -7.98 -2.75
CA ARG A 185 -5.28 -6.64 -3.31
C ARG A 185 -6.09 -6.37 -4.58
N THR A 186 -6.15 -7.34 -5.49
CA THR A 186 -6.96 -7.24 -6.71
C THR A 186 -8.45 -7.12 -6.39
N PHE A 187 -8.95 -7.83 -5.37
CA PHE A 187 -10.33 -7.70 -4.91
C PHE A 187 -10.64 -6.33 -4.29
N SER A 188 -9.79 -5.83 -3.39
CA SER A 188 -9.98 -4.50 -2.78
C SER A 188 -9.98 -3.37 -3.82
N LYS A 189 -9.07 -3.45 -4.81
CA LYS A 189 -9.04 -2.49 -5.93
C LYS A 189 -10.34 -2.54 -6.73
N MET A 190 -10.79 -3.74 -7.10
CA MET A 190 -12.05 -3.93 -7.82
C MET A 190 -13.26 -3.38 -7.04
N LEU A 191 -13.32 -3.62 -5.73
CA LEU A 191 -14.38 -3.09 -4.86
C LEU A 191 -14.40 -1.56 -4.85
N GLN A 192 -13.24 -0.92 -4.81
CA GLN A 192 -13.14 0.55 -4.87
C GLN A 192 -13.58 1.10 -6.23
N GLU A 193 -13.11 0.51 -7.34
CA GLU A 193 -13.52 0.92 -8.69
C GLU A 193 -15.04 0.80 -8.88
N VAL A 194 -15.64 -0.31 -8.42
CA VAL A 194 -17.08 -0.53 -8.47
C VAL A 194 -17.84 0.50 -7.64
N ARG A 195 -17.39 0.79 -6.41
CA ARG A 195 -18.01 1.82 -5.56
C ARG A 195 -18.00 3.19 -6.22
N PHE A 196 -16.87 3.56 -6.82
CA PHE A 196 -16.72 4.84 -7.52
C PHE A 196 -17.73 4.97 -8.66
N VAL A 197 -17.81 3.97 -9.54
CA VAL A 197 -18.77 3.98 -10.65
C VAL A 197 -20.21 3.99 -10.15
N MET A 198 -20.55 3.19 -9.14
CA MET A 198 -21.91 3.15 -8.59
C MET A 198 -22.31 4.48 -7.97
N GLN A 199 -21.41 5.15 -7.26
CA GLN A 199 -21.67 6.48 -6.70
C GLN A 199 -21.97 7.51 -7.81
N ALA A 200 -21.17 7.54 -8.87
CA ALA A 200 -21.41 8.43 -10.01
C ALA A 200 -22.77 8.16 -10.68
N LYS A 201 -23.15 6.88 -10.85
CA LYS A 201 -24.44 6.51 -11.45
C LYS A 201 -25.61 6.83 -10.52
N ASN A 202 -25.47 6.66 -9.21
CA ASN A 202 -26.49 7.01 -8.24
C ASN A 202 -26.81 8.51 -8.26
N GLU A 203 -25.81 9.37 -8.46
CA GLU A 203 -26.04 10.81 -8.65
C GLU A 203 -26.86 11.11 -9.92
N VAL A 204 -26.60 10.39 -11.01
CA VAL A 204 -27.40 10.52 -12.24
C VAL A 204 -28.84 10.04 -12.02
N TYR A 205 -29.03 8.87 -11.40
CA TYR A 205 -30.38 8.35 -11.12
C TYR A 205 -31.16 9.27 -10.17
N LYS A 206 -30.50 9.84 -9.17
CA LYS A 206 -31.09 10.84 -8.27
C LYS A 206 -31.55 12.07 -9.05
N LYS A 207 -30.71 12.64 -9.92
CA LYS A 207 -31.09 13.80 -10.75
C LYS A 207 -32.27 13.51 -11.66
N LEU A 208 -32.25 12.36 -12.35
CA LEU A 208 -33.36 11.94 -13.21
C LEU A 208 -34.66 11.75 -12.40
N TYR A 209 -34.57 11.10 -11.25
CA TYR A 209 -35.73 10.86 -10.39
C TYR A 209 -36.36 12.17 -9.90
N LEU A 210 -35.55 13.12 -9.43
CA LEU A 210 -36.01 14.43 -8.97
C LEU A 210 -36.61 15.25 -10.11
N PHE A 211 -36.02 15.17 -11.32
CA PHE A 211 -36.57 15.84 -12.51
C PHE A 211 -37.99 15.36 -12.85
N PHE A 212 -38.23 14.04 -12.80
CA PHE A 212 -39.54 13.46 -13.12
C PHE A 212 -40.54 13.46 -11.95
N ARG A 213 -40.09 13.70 -10.71
CA ARG A 213 -40.94 13.73 -9.51
C ARG A 213 -40.57 14.89 -8.57
N PRO A 214 -40.78 16.14 -8.99
CA PRO A 214 -40.38 17.31 -8.19
C PRO A 214 -41.15 17.46 -6.87
N GLU A 215 -42.36 16.89 -6.75
CA GLU A 215 -43.28 17.15 -5.64
C GLU A 215 -43.21 16.13 -4.47
N LYS A 216 -42.40 15.07 -4.55
CA LYS A 216 -42.32 14.03 -3.51
C LYS A 216 -40.93 13.92 -2.88
N SER A 217 -40.73 14.62 -1.76
CA SER A 217 -39.43 14.71 -1.06
C SER A 217 -39.15 13.57 -0.07
N SER A 218 -40.13 12.72 0.26
CA SER A 218 -40.02 11.66 1.28
C SER A 218 -39.84 10.24 0.73
N GLU A 219 -39.84 10.04 -0.59
CA GLU A 219 -39.65 8.71 -1.18
C GLU A 219 -38.15 8.34 -1.27
N ILE A 220 -37.84 7.07 -0.99
CA ILE A 220 -36.49 6.51 -1.10
C ILE A 220 -35.97 6.69 -2.54
N LEU A 221 -34.83 7.38 -2.68
CA LEU A 221 -34.19 7.66 -3.96
C LEU A 221 -33.64 6.38 -4.61
N PRO A 222 -33.70 6.27 -5.95
CA PRO A 222 -33.11 5.15 -6.67
C PRO A 222 -31.59 5.13 -6.53
N GLN A 223 -31.06 4.01 -6.05
CA GLN A 223 -29.63 3.80 -5.89
C GLN A 223 -29.25 2.31 -5.97
N TRP A 224 -28.05 2.08 -6.51
CA TRP A 224 -27.32 0.83 -6.37
C TRP A 224 -26.57 0.80 -5.04
N LYS A 225 -26.82 -0.26 -4.27
CA LYS A 225 -26.06 -0.60 -3.06
C LYS A 225 -24.94 -1.56 -3.42
N VAL A 226 -23.74 -1.26 -2.96
CA VAL A 226 -22.55 -2.12 -3.12
C VAL A 226 -22.21 -2.75 -1.78
N THR A 227 -22.29 -4.07 -1.68
CA THR A 227 -21.82 -4.83 -0.52
C THR A 227 -20.75 -5.82 -0.93
N ALA A 228 -19.90 -6.22 0.03
CA ALA A 228 -18.92 -7.28 -0.16
C ALA A 228 -19.22 -8.40 0.81
N GLU A 229 -19.32 -9.63 0.31
CA GLU A 229 -19.51 -10.84 1.11
C GLU A 229 -18.43 -11.84 0.70
N GLY A 230 -17.45 -12.04 1.57
CA GLY A 230 -16.24 -12.80 1.23
C GLY A 230 -15.53 -12.19 0.02
N GLU A 231 -15.36 -13.00 -1.03
CA GLU A 231 -14.72 -12.59 -2.30
C GLU A 231 -15.72 -12.22 -3.41
N VAL A 232 -16.96 -11.89 -3.02
CA VAL A 232 -18.01 -11.50 -3.97
C VAL A 232 -18.46 -10.07 -3.67
N ILE A 233 -18.45 -9.22 -4.71
CA ILE A 233 -19.08 -7.89 -4.66
C ILE A 233 -20.51 -8.06 -5.15
N LYS A 234 -21.49 -7.66 -4.32
CA LYS A 234 -22.90 -7.67 -4.67
C LYS A 234 -23.38 -6.26 -4.97
N LEU A 235 -24.11 -6.14 -6.07
CA LEU A 235 -24.74 -4.91 -6.54
C LEU A 235 -26.25 -5.12 -6.51
N THR A 236 -26.95 -4.35 -5.68
CA THR A 236 -28.41 -4.44 -5.54
C THR A 236 -29.05 -3.08 -5.76
N PHE A 237 -29.99 -2.98 -6.69
CA PHE A 237 -30.77 -1.75 -6.88
C PHE A 237 -32.03 -1.76 -6.02
N ASN A 238 -32.32 -0.64 -5.36
CA ASN A 238 -33.43 -0.55 -4.38
C ASN A 238 -34.80 -0.21 -4.99
N ARG A 239 -34.89 0.09 -6.29
CA ARG A 239 -36.14 0.41 -7.01
C ARG A 239 -36.29 -0.39 -8.31
N PRO A 240 -36.44 -1.72 -8.26
CA PRO A 240 -36.49 -2.58 -9.45
C PRO A 240 -37.45 -2.09 -10.54
N GLU A 241 -38.59 -1.54 -10.14
CA GLU A 241 -39.65 -1.00 -10.99
C GLU A 241 -39.19 0.15 -11.90
N LEU A 242 -38.13 0.86 -11.52
CA LEU A 242 -37.53 1.93 -12.34
C LEU A 242 -36.53 1.37 -13.35
N LEU A 243 -35.81 0.29 -13.02
CA LEU A 243 -34.90 -0.37 -13.97
C LEU A 243 -35.65 -1.06 -15.09
N GLU A 244 -36.85 -1.59 -14.82
CA GLU A 244 -37.73 -2.14 -15.85
C GLU A 244 -38.15 -1.07 -16.87
N LYS A 245 -38.32 0.18 -16.42
CA LYS A 245 -38.62 1.33 -17.29
C LYS A 245 -37.38 1.86 -18.02
N TRP A 246 -36.17 1.55 -17.54
CA TRP A 246 -34.90 2.02 -18.11
C TRP A 246 -33.97 0.86 -18.55
N PRO A 247 -34.44 -0.09 -19.39
CA PRO A 247 -33.70 -1.31 -19.70
C PRO A 247 -32.38 -1.03 -20.42
N LYS A 248 -32.34 0.01 -21.28
CA LYS A 248 -31.11 0.43 -21.98
C LYS A 248 -30.05 0.98 -21.00
N SER A 249 -30.46 1.75 -20.00
CA SER A 249 -29.54 2.27 -18.96
C SER A 249 -28.94 1.14 -18.14
N ALA A 250 -29.79 0.20 -17.70
CA ALA A 250 -29.36 -0.99 -16.96
C ALA A 250 -28.40 -1.86 -17.78
N HIS A 251 -28.67 -2.03 -19.08
CA HIS A 251 -27.82 -2.80 -19.98
C HIS A 251 -26.44 -2.16 -20.19
N LEU A 252 -26.39 -0.84 -20.42
CA LEU A 252 -25.12 -0.12 -20.58
C LEU A 252 -24.28 -0.18 -19.31
N LEU A 253 -24.91 0.04 -18.15
CA LEU A 253 -24.24 -0.08 -16.86
C LEU A 253 -23.70 -1.49 -16.63
N PHE A 254 -24.48 -2.52 -16.96
CA PHE A 254 -24.03 -3.90 -16.87
C PHE A 254 -22.81 -4.17 -17.75
N ARG A 255 -22.79 -3.66 -19.00
CA ARG A 255 -21.63 -3.79 -19.90
C ARG A 255 -20.39 -3.10 -19.35
N GLU A 256 -20.55 -1.90 -18.80
CA GLU A 256 -19.47 -1.13 -18.18
C GLU A 256 -18.84 -1.90 -16.99
N ILE A 257 -19.68 -2.42 -16.10
CA ILE A 257 -19.24 -3.22 -14.94
C ILE A 257 -18.64 -4.55 -15.38
N LYS A 258 -19.19 -5.21 -16.39
CA LYS A 258 -18.65 -6.45 -16.96
C LYS A 258 -17.26 -6.24 -17.54
N ALA A 259 -17.08 -5.22 -18.38
CA ALA A 259 -15.77 -4.89 -18.97
C ALA A 259 -14.74 -4.50 -17.90
N MET A 260 -15.14 -3.77 -16.85
CA MET A 260 -14.28 -3.47 -15.70
C MET A 260 -13.86 -4.74 -14.95
N ALA A 261 -14.81 -5.64 -14.67
CA ALA A 261 -14.55 -6.89 -13.96
C ALA A 261 -13.58 -7.78 -14.75
N GLU A 262 -13.84 -7.98 -16.05
CA GLU A 262 -13.04 -8.84 -16.91
C GLU A 262 -11.58 -8.36 -17.01
N ARG A 263 -11.36 -7.05 -17.14
CA ARG A 263 -10.00 -6.45 -17.13
C ARG A 263 -9.22 -6.73 -15.84
N ASN A 264 -9.91 -6.89 -14.72
CA ASN A 264 -9.32 -7.21 -13.42
C ASN A 264 -9.35 -8.73 -13.11
N GLY A 265 -9.71 -9.57 -14.08
CA GLY A 265 -9.78 -11.03 -13.93
C GLY A 265 -10.94 -11.52 -13.07
N PHE A 266 -12.02 -10.74 -12.97
CA PHE A 266 -13.29 -11.10 -12.34
C PHE A 266 -14.34 -11.42 -13.40
N LYS A 267 -15.39 -12.12 -12.99
CA LYS A 267 -16.58 -12.39 -13.80
C LYS A 267 -17.80 -11.74 -13.15
N VAL A 268 -18.79 -11.40 -13.96
CA VAL A 268 -20.07 -10.85 -13.50
C VAL A 268 -21.20 -11.84 -13.79
N GLN A 269 -21.98 -12.16 -12.77
CA GLN A 269 -23.16 -13.02 -12.82
C GLN A 269 -24.37 -12.13 -12.60
N LYS A 270 -25.23 -12.08 -13.61
CA LYS A 270 -26.53 -11.44 -13.49
C LYS A 270 -27.49 -12.43 -12.82
N LYS A 271 -27.88 -12.19 -11.57
CA LYS A 271 -28.91 -13.01 -10.90
C LYS A 271 -30.31 -12.62 -11.37
N ASN A 272 -30.54 -11.32 -11.52
CA ASN A 272 -31.70 -10.74 -12.18
C ASN A 272 -31.37 -9.31 -12.66
N ALA A 273 -32.38 -8.54 -13.08
CA ALA A 273 -32.19 -7.18 -13.60
C ALA A 273 -31.55 -6.21 -12.58
N PHE A 274 -31.77 -6.42 -11.28
CA PHE A 274 -31.42 -5.51 -10.20
C PHE A 274 -30.42 -6.10 -9.19
N ASN A 275 -29.93 -7.32 -9.42
CA ASN A 275 -28.99 -8.01 -8.54
C ASN A 275 -27.87 -8.67 -9.36
N TRP A 276 -26.65 -8.15 -9.21
CA TRP A 276 -25.46 -8.64 -9.90
C TRP A 276 -24.37 -8.99 -8.90
N HIS A 277 -23.68 -10.10 -9.16
CA HIS A 277 -22.55 -10.56 -8.37
C HIS A 277 -21.28 -10.46 -9.21
N ILE A 278 -20.19 -9.99 -8.60
CA ILE A 278 -18.86 -9.92 -9.21
C ILE A 278 -17.93 -10.79 -8.36
N GLY A 279 -17.28 -11.78 -8.97
CA GLY A 279 -16.40 -12.71 -8.26
C GLY A 279 -15.46 -13.47 -9.19
N LYS A 280 -14.54 -14.25 -8.60
CA LYS A 280 -13.71 -15.20 -9.35
C LYS A 280 -14.34 -16.58 -9.25
N TRP A 281 -14.93 -17.05 -10.35
CA TRP A 281 -15.48 -18.41 -10.43
C TRP A 281 -14.64 -19.24 -11.40
N SER A 282 -14.19 -20.40 -10.93
CA SER A 282 -13.87 -21.54 -11.80
C SER A 282 -15.11 -21.84 -12.65
N GLN A 283 -14.93 -22.08 -13.95
CA GLN A 283 -16.05 -22.65 -14.70
C GLN A 283 -16.34 -24.06 -14.13
N PRO A 284 -17.60 -24.52 -14.11
CA PRO A 284 -17.86 -25.95 -14.11
C PRO A 284 -17.21 -26.59 -15.34
#